data_AF-A0A7J7BT07-F1
#
_entry.id   AF-A0A7J7BT07-F1
#
_cell.length_a   1.000
_cell.length_b   1.000
_cell.length_c   1.000
_cell.angle_alpha   90.00
_cell.angle_beta   90.00
_cell.angle_gamma   90.00
#
_symmetry.space_group_name_H-M   'P 1'
#
loop_
_entity.id
_entity.type
_entity.pdbx_description
1 polymer ?
#
loop_
_entity_poly.entity_id
_entity_poly.type
_entity_poly.pdbx_seq_one_letter_code
_entity_poly.pdbx_strand_id
1 'polypeptide(L)'
;MVEAHIPLLQLSDSPRIVNVSSMGGMLQDFENGVLEINDWPVRPSAAKISKAAPNAYTRILANKYPTNFCINCVCPGPVETDRSFYPLKLTIEEGAQGPVNLALLPNGGSFWSLLYGERIVNLLSWKA
;
A
#
# COMPACT_ATOMS: atom_id res chain seq x y z
N MET A 1 -0.43 -15.15 5.92
CA MET A 1 -1.69 -15.32 5.16
C MET A 1 -1.46 -15.31 3.65
N VAL A 2 -0.70 -14.35 3.11
CA VAL A 2 -0.35 -14.32 1.67
C VAL A 2 0.45 -15.56 1.23
N GLU A 3 1.41 -16.01 2.03
CA GLU A 3 2.30 -17.14 1.68
C GLU A 3 1.56 -18.45 1.33
N ALA A 4 0.42 -18.71 1.99
CA ALA A 4 -0.39 -19.91 1.73
C ALA A 4 -0.99 -19.93 0.30
N HIS A 5 -1.13 -18.77 -0.33
CA HIS A 5 -1.73 -18.62 -1.66
C HIS A 5 -0.66 -18.50 -2.75
N ILE A 6 0.62 -18.37 -2.40
CA ILE A 6 1.71 -18.25 -3.37
C ILE A 6 1.75 -19.41 -4.36
N PRO A 7 1.62 -20.70 -3.96
CA PRO A 7 1.64 -21.79 -4.92
C PRO A 7 0.54 -21.69 -5.98
N LEU A 8 -0.65 -21.22 -5.60
CA LEU A 8 -1.76 -21.01 -6.54
C LEU A 8 -1.52 -19.79 -7.44
N LEU A 9 -1.00 -18.69 -6.88
CA LEU A 9 -0.68 -17.50 -7.66
C LEU A 9 0.42 -17.79 -8.70
N GLN A 10 1.37 -18.67 -8.42
CA GLN A 10 2.40 -19.09 -9.38
C GLN A 10 1.84 -19.83 -10.60
N LEU A 11 0.59 -20.32 -10.56
CA LEU A 11 -0.10 -20.91 -11.70
C LEU A 11 -0.75 -19.86 -12.63
N SER A 12 -0.81 -18.60 -12.21
CA SER A 12 -1.31 -17.51 -13.03
C SER A 12 -0.23 -17.00 -13.98
N ASP A 13 -0.61 -16.66 -15.20
CA ASP A 13 0.27 -15.98 -16.17
C ASP A 13 0.55 -14.50 -15.79
N SER A 14 -0.19 -13.97 -14.81
CA SER A 14 -0.13 -12.57 -14.39
C SER A 14 -0.50 -12.42 -12.90
N PRO A 15 0.28 -12.98 -11.96
CA PRO A 15 -0.08 -12.93 -10.55
C PRO A 15 0.04 -11.52 -9.98
N ARG A 16 -0.96 -11.17 -9.15
CA ARG A 16 -1.12 -9.85 -8.54
C ARG A 16 -1.40 -10.00 -7.05
N ILE A 17 -0.73 -9.17 -6.26
CA ILE A 17 -1.01 -9.03 -4.83
C ILE A 17 -1.13 -7.54 -4.53
N VAL A 18 -2.29 -7.15 -3.98
CA VAL A 18 -2.55 -5.77 -3.58
C VAL A 18 -2.87 -5.76 -2.09
N ASN A 19 -1.95 -5.20 -1.30
CA ASN A 19 -2.14 -5.03 0.13
C ASN A 19 -2.78 -3.66 0.43
N VAL A 20 -3.87 -3.64 1.18
CA VAL A 20 -4.53 -2.38 1.57
C VAL A 20 -3.96 -1.87 2.89
N SER A 21 -3.21 -0.79 2.83
CA SER A 21 -2.56 -0.13 3.95
C SER A 21 -3.18 1.23 4.26
N SER A 22 -2.44 2.11 4.92
CA SER A 22 -2.83 3.49 5.22
C SER A 22 -1.60 4.39 5.17
N MET A 23 -1.86 5.67 4.94
CA MET A 23 -0.91 6.78 5.08
C MET A 23 -0.10 6.75 6.38
N GLY A 24 -0.72 6.38 7.50
CA GLY A 24 -0.06 6.32 8.81
C GLY A 24 1.06 5.28 8.93
N GLY A 25 1.24 4.41 7.92
CA GLY A 25 2.31 3.40 7.88
C GLY A 25 3.60 3.87 7.21
N MET A 26 3.73 5.14 6.82
CA MET A 26 4.96 5.67 6.22
C MET A 26 6.00 5.99 7.30
N LEU A 27 7.00 5.11 7.41
CA LEU A 27 8.15 5.29 8.33
C LEU A 27 9.15 6.32 7.81
N GLN A 28 9.23 6.53 6.50
CA GLN A 28 10.21 7.42 5.90
C GLN A 28 9.99 8.89 6.26
N ASP A 29 8.74 9.33 6.27
CA ASP A 29 8.41 10.71 6.64
C ASP A 29 8.51 10.92 8.15
N PHE A 30 8.39 9.84 8.93
CA PHE A 30 8.71 9.81 10.36
C PHE A 30 10.22 9.99 10.60
N GLU A 31 11.07 9.22 9.89
CA GLU A 31 12.53 9.34 10.01
C GLU A 31 13.07 10.67 9.50
N ASN A 32 12.52 11.17 8.39
CA ASN A 32 12.93 12.44 7.80
C ASN A 32 12.38 13.66 8.57
N GLY A 33 11.56 13.45 9.60
CA GLY A 33 10.97 14.54 10.38
C GLY A 33 9.99 15.43 9.58
N VAL A 34 9.57 14.99 8.40
CA VAL A 34 8.68 15.76 7.49
C VAL A 34 7.20 15.43 7.70
N LEU A 35 6.87 14.82 8.85
CA LEU A 35 5.48 14.49 9.20
C LEU A 35 4.55 15.70 9.10
N GLU A 36 4.91 16.80 9.77
CA GLU A 36 4.10 18.02 9.77
C GLU A 36 4.07 18.71 8.40
N ILE A 37 5.17 18.65 7.65
CA ILE A 37 5.32 19.30 6.34
C ILE A 37 4.39 18.67 5.29
N ASN A 38 4.17 17.38 5.38
CA ASN A 38 3.32 16.62 4.47
C ASN A 38 1.91 16.37 5.06
N ASP A 39 1.51 17.16 6.06
CA ASP A 39 0.22 17.06 6.78
C ASP A 39 -0.06 15.66 7.37
N TRP A 40 0.99 14.95 7.76
CA TRP A 40 0.86 13.65 8.41
C TRP A 40 0.54 13.79 9.90
N PRO A 41 -0.29 12.89 10.46
CA PRO A 41 -0.49 12.84 11.91
C PRO A 41 0.83 12.53 12.62
N VAL A 42 1.18 13.25 13.69
CA VAL A 42 2.52 13.14 14.32
C VAL A 42 2.61 12.02 15.37
N ARG A 43 1.52 11.66 16.04
CA ARG A 43 1.55 10.71 17.18
C ARG A 43 1.61 9.23 16.77
N PRO A 44 2.56 8.41 17.24
CA PRO A 44 2.58 6.97 16.95
C PRO A 44 1.36 6.28 17.57
N SER A 45 0.76 5.33 16.84
CA SER A 45 -0.38 4.53 17.33
C SER A 45 -0.29 3.10 16.81
N ALA A 46 -0.96 2.16 17.51
CA ALA A 46 -1.00 0.77 17.08
C ALA A 46 -1.51 0.62 15.63
N ALA A 47 -2.43 1.48 15.20
CA ALA A 47 -2.93 1.51 13.82
C ALA A 47 -1.83 1.89 12.81
N LYS A 48 -0.96 2.84 13.15
CA LYS A 48 0.19 3.22 12.30
C LYS A 48 1.21 2.11 12.17
N ILE A 49 1.59 1.50 13.29
CA ILE A 49 2.54 0.37 13.31
C ILE A 49 1.97 -0.81 12.51
N SER A 50 0.69 -1.13 12.73
CA SER A 50 0.00 -2.21 12.02
C SER A 50 -0.12 -1.96 10.51
N LYS A 51 0.00 -0.71 10.06
CA LYS A 51 -0.04 -0.32 8.63
C LYS A 51 1.36 -0.09 8.05
N ALA A 52 2.38 0.13 8.88
CA ALA A 52 3.78 0.04 8.44
C ALA A 52 4.19 -1.41 8.12
N ALA A 53 3.68 -2.38 8.88
CA ALA A 53 3.95 -3.80 8.67
C ALA A 53 3.62 -4.31 7.24
N PRO A 54 2.41 -4.11 6.67
CA PRO A 54 2.12 -4.51 5.30
C PRO A 54 2.94 -3.75 4.25
N ASN A 55 3.36 -2.51 4.51
CA ASN A 55 4.26 -1.78 3.61
C ASN A 55 5.63 -2.46 3.54
N ALA A 56 6.22 -2.79 4.69
CA ALA A 56 7.49 -3.51 4.76
C ALA A 56 7.37 -4.94 4.20
N TYR A 57 6.29 -5.64 4.55
CA TYR A 57 6.05 -7.00 4.07
C TYR A 57 5.87 -7.08 2.55
N THR A 58 5.19 -6.08 1.96
CA THR A 58 5.06 -5.95 0.50
C THR A 58 6.44 -5.91 -0.15
N ARG A 59 7.37 -5.09 0.39
CA ARG A 59 8.77 -4.99 -0.08
C ARG A 59 9.51 -6.33 0.00
N ILE A 60 9.39 -7.01 1.13
CA ILE A 60 10.01 -8.34 1.31
C ILE A 60 9.49 -9.31 0.25
N LEU A 61 8.18 -9.33 0.02
CA LEU A 61 7.56 -10.26 -0.92
C LEU A 61 8.00 -10.04 -2.36
N ALA A 62 7.95 -8.82 -2.92
CA ALA A 62 8.34 -8.70 -4.33
C ALA A 62 9.87 -8.70 -4.54
N ASN A 63 10.70 -8.56 -3.50
CA ASN A 63 12.12 -8.89 -3.58
C ASN A 63 12.32 -10.41 -3.67
N LYS A 64 11.44 -11.18 -3.03
CA LYS A 64 11.42 -12.65 -3.10
C LYS A 64 10.88 -13.16 -4.45
N TYR A 65 10.00 -12.40 -5.12
CA TYR A 65 9.36 -12.77 -6.39
C TYR A 65 9.47 -11.66 -7.47
N PRO A 66 10.68 -11.27 -7.91
CA PRO A 66 10.92 -10.04 -8.66
C PRO A 66 10.48 -10.05 -10.13
N THR A 67 10.36 -11.21 -10.77
CA THR A 67 10.12 -11.30 -12.22
C THR A 67 8.69 -11.67 -12.60
N ASN A 68 7.97 -12.36 -11.72
CA ASN A 68 6.69 -12.98 -12.07
C ASN A 68 5.49 -12.30 -11.42
N PHE A 69 5.66 -11.61 -10.29
CA PHE A 69 4.54 -11.07 -9.50
C PHE A 69 4.53 -9.56 -9.53
N CYS A 70 3.38 -8.93 -9.74
CA CYS A 70 3.22 -7.51 -9.43
C CYS A 70 2.58 -7.39 -8.03
N ILE A 71 3.39 -6.97 -7.06
CA ILE A 71 3.03 -6.88 -5.64
C ILE A 71 3.13 -5.43 -5.21
N ASN A 72 1.99 -4.86 -4.80
CA ASN A 72 1.90 -3.45 -4.42
C ASN A 72 1.13 -3.28 -3.12
N CYS A 73 1.26 -2.08 -2.56
CA CYS A 73 0.53 -1.65 -1.39
C CYS A 73 -0.23 -0.36 -1.73
N VAL A 74 -1.40 -0.12 -1.15
CA VAL A 74 -2.21 1.06 -1.48
C VAL A 74 -2.89 1.64 -0.27
N CYS A 75 -2.97 2.97 -0.20
CA CYS A 75 -3.84 3.65 0.72
C CYS A 75 -5.09 4.11 -0.06
N PRO A 76 -6.29 3.63 0.29
CA PRO A 76 -7.53 4.03 -0.40
C PRO A 76 -7.94 5.48 -0.08
N GLY A 77 -7.26 6.14 0.86
CA GLY A 77 -7.58 7.50 1.31
C GLY A 77 -8.61 7.51 2.44
N PRO A 78 -9.12 8.71 2.80
CA PRO A 78 -10.14 8.87 3.84
C PRO A 78 -11.52 8.50 3.30
N VAL A 79 -11.80 7.20 3.24
CA VAL A 79 -13.05 6.62 2.73
C VAL A 79 -14.10 6.52 3.83
N GLU A 80 -15.31 7.00 3.56
CA GLU A 80 -16.45 6.82 4.45
C GLU A 80 -16.84 5.33 4.48
N THR A 81 -16.73 4.71 5.65
CA THR A 81 -17.03 3.29 5.89
C THR A 81 -17.70 3.16 7.26
N ASP A 82 -18.25 1.99 7.59
CA ASP A 82 -18.81 1.70 8.92
C ASP A 82 -17.79 1.92 10.08
N ARG A 83 -16.49 1.96 9.77
CA ARG A 83 -15.41 2.22 10.74
C ARG A 83 -15.20 3.73 11.01
N SER A 84 -15.76 4.59 10.17
CA SER A 84 -15.55 6.03 10.24
C SER A 84 -16.47 6.64 11.29
N PHE A 85 -15.90 7.19 12.37
CA PHE A 85 -16.67 7.84 13.45
C PHE A 85 -17.24 9.21 13.06
N TYR A 86 -16.83 9.72 11.90
CA TYR A 86 -17.28 10.98 11.31
C TYR A 86 -17.34 10.81 9.79
N PRO A 87 -18.19 11.60 9.08
CA PRO A 87 -18.20 11.62 7.63
C PRO A 87 -16.80 11.92 7.09
N LEU A 88 -16.36 11.12 6.12
CA LEU A 88 -15.08 11.30 5.44
C LEU A 88 -15.33 11.74 3.99
N LYS A 89 -14.26 12.17 3.31
CA LYS A 89 -14.37 12.89 2.03
C LYS A 89 -14.62 11.99 0.82
N LEU A 90 -14.22 10.72 0.88
CA LEU A 90 -14.30 9.81 -0.26
C LEU A 90 -15.40 8.77 -0.08
N THR A 91 -16.08 8.48 -1.18
CA THR A 91 -17.03 7.36 -1.31
C THR A 91 -16.29 6.01 -1.35
N ILE A 92 -17.04 4.92 -1.14
CA ILE A 92 -16.52 3.55 -1.24
C ILE A 92 -15.93 3.30 -2.63
N GLU A 93 -16.61 3.80 -3.66
CA GLU A 93 -16.26 3.65 -5.06
C GLU A 93 -14.92 4.34 -5.38
N GLU A 94 -14.76 5.59 -4.93
CA GLU A 94 -13.50 6.35 -5.08
C GLU A 94 -12.34 5.67 -4.32
N GLY A 95 -12.62 5.18 -3.11
CA GLY A 95 -11.64 4.45 -2.31
C GLY A 95 -11.18 3.13 -2.93
N ALA A 96 -12.07 2.43 -3.63
CA ALA A 96 -11.78 1.15 -4.26
C ALA A 96 -10.94 1.27 -5.54
N GLN A 97 -10.92 2.46 -6.16
CA GLN A 97 -10.28 2.65 -7.47
C GLN A 97 -8.77 2.38 -7.45
N GLY A 98 -8.07 2.80 -6.40
CA GLY A 98 -6.64 2.52 -6.22
C GLY A 98 -6.32 1.01 -6.19
N PRO A 99 -6.93 0.24 -5.26
CA PRO A 99 -6.79 -1.21 -5.23
C PRO A 99 -7.13 -1.92 -6.55
N VAL A 100 -8.22 -1.52 -7.20
CA VAL A 100 -8.66 -2.10 -8.48
C VAL A 100 -7.65 -1.83 -9.58
N ASN A 101 -7.16 -0.59 -9.70
CA ASN A 101 -6.16 -0.23 -10.69
C ASN A 101 -4.87 -1.03 -10.53
N LEU A 102 -4.41 -1.26 -9.30
CA LEU A 102 -3.24 -2.09 -9.03
C LEU A 102 -3.47 -3.57 -9.35
N ALA A 103 -4.67 -4.08 -9.11
CA ALA A 103 -5.03 -5.45 -9.45
C ALA A 103 -5.09 -5.68 -10.96
N LEU A 104 -5.36 -4.62 -11.74
CA LEU A 104 -5.48 -4.66 -13.20
C LEU A 104 -4.22 -4.16 -13.93
N LEU A 105 -3.12 -3.90 -13.22
CA LEU A 105 -1.89 -3.43 -13.85
C LEU A 105 -1.38 -4.40 -14.93
N PRO A 106 -0.89 -3.90 -16.08
CA PRO A 106 -0.21 -4.72 -17.07
C PRO A 106 1.05 -5.41 -16.52
N ASN A 107 1.45 -6.53 -17.13
CA ASN A 107 2.72 -7.18 -16.82
C ASN A 107 3.88 -6.19 -17.06
N GLY A 108 4.78 -6.07 -16.08
CA GLY A 108 5.89 -5.10 -16.12
C GLY A 108 5.53 -3.68 -15.68
N GLY A 109 4.27 -3.40 -15.30
CA GLY A 109 3.87 -2.13 -14.69
C GLY A 109 4.51 -1.94 -13.31
N SER A 110 5.04 -0.73 -13.07
CA SER A 110 5.89 -0.32 -11.95
C SER A 110 5.67 -1.11 -10.67
N PHE A 111 6.71 -1.85 -10.30
CA PHE A 111 6.81 -2.42 -8.97
C PHE A 111 7.04 -1.29 -7.96
N TRP A 112 6.40 -1.39 -6.78
CA TRP A 112 6.79 -0.67 -5.56
C TRP A 112 6.23 0.73 -5.35
N SER A 113 4.94 0.91 -5.61
CA SER A 113 4.27 2.17 -5.28
C SER A 113 3.24 2.02 -4.17
N LEU A 114 3.21 2.99 -3.26
CA LEU A 114 2.01 3.31 -2.50
C LEU A 114 1.24 4.37 -3.29
N LEU A 115 0.06 3.99 -3.79
CA LEU A 115 -0.85 4.94 -4.43
C LEU A 115 -1.62 5.72 -3.36
N TYR A 116 -1.66 7.04 -3.52
CA TYR A 116 -2.56 7.95 -2.83
C TYR A 116 -3.26 8.83 -3.87
N GLY A 117 -4.54 8.56 -4.16
CA GLY A 117 -5.21 9.17 -5.31
C GLY A 117 -4.42 8.89 -6.60
N GLU A 118 -3.98 9.93 -7.30
CA GLU A 118 -3.12 9.83 -8.49
C GLU A 118 -1.59 9.85 -8.19
N ARG A 119 -1.18 10.05 -6.93
CA ARG A 119 0.24 10.13 -6.57
C ARG A 119 0.83 8.75 -6.32
N ILE A 120 1.87 8.42 -7.08
CA ILE A 120 2.75 7.27 -6.90
C ILE A 120 3.86 7.66 -5.93
N VAL A 121 3.84 7.13 -4.71
CA VAL A 121 4.99 7.24 -3.79
C VAL A 121 5.86 6.00 -3.95
N ASN A 122 7.06 6.18 -4.49
CA ASN A 122 8.05 5.10 -4.59
C ASN A 122 8.63 4.80 -3.21
N LEU A 123 8.39 3.59 -2.71
CA LEU A 123 8.92 3.11 -1.41
C LEU A 123 10.42 2.73 -1.48
N LEU A 124 11.09 2.97 -2.62
CA LEU A 124 12.49 2.64 -2.89
C LEU A 124 13.51 3.62 -2.29
N SER A 125 13.09 4.80 -1.81
CA SER A 125 14.02 5.77 -1.21
C SER A 125 14.51 5.37 0.19
N TRP A 126 14.05 4.24 0.73
CA TRP A 126 14.52 3.70 2.00
C TRP A 126 15.72 2.77 1.77
N LYS A 127 16.93 3.33 1.90
CA LYS A 127 18.16 2.55 2.12
C LYS A 127 18.18 2.16 3.60
N ALA A 128 18.20 0.85 3.87
CA ALA A 128 18.58 0.34 5.18
C ALA A 128 20.05 0.70 5.47
#